data_AF-A0A3A4QY41-F1
#
_entry.id   AF-A0A3A4QY41-F1
#
_cell.length_a   1.000
_cell.length_b   1.000
_cell.length_c   1.000
_cell.angle_alpha   90.00
_cell.angle_beta   90.00
_cell.angle_gamma   90.00
#
_symmetry.space_group_name_H-M   'P 1'
#
loop_
_entity.id
_entity.type
_entity.pdbx_description
1 polymer ?
#
loop_
_entity_poly.entity_id
_entity_poly.type
_entity_poly.pdbx_seq_one_letter_code
_entity_poly.pdbx_strand_id
1 'polypeptide(L)'
;MEHGNTEHKEHSHGYGIYILVWLALIALTSITVTVAGVDFGKIALPIALFIAAVKSMLVINFFMHIKYEEPIFKVFLLLSGMTLLVIFILTFFDVFYR
;
A
#
# COMPACT_ATOMS: atom_id res chain seq x y z
N MET A 1 -14.48 -2.61 -53.89
CA MET A 1 -13.85 -3.85 -53.39
C MET A 1 -12.52 -3.45 -52.78
N GLU A 2 -12.06 -4.22 -51.80
CA GLU A 2 -10.91 -4.01 -50.88
C GLU A 2 -11.21 -3.07 -49.70
N HIS A 3 -11.68 -3.62 -48.56
CA HIS A 3 -10.89 -4.28 -47.49
C HIS A 3 -9.79 -3.33 -46.98
N GLY A 4 -9.93 -2.69 -45.81
CA GLY A 4 -10.26 -3.30 -44.53
C GLY A 4 -8.96 -3.63 -43.81
N ASN A 5 -8.24 -2.60 -43.35
CA ASN A 5 -7.11 -2.76 -42.44
C ASN A 5 -7.28 -1.79 -41.27
N THR A 6 -8.29 -2.06 -40.45
CA THR A 6 -8.32 -1.58 -39.06
C THR A 6 -7.23 -2.34 -38.30
N GLU A 7 -6.02 -1.80 -38.28
CA GLU A 7 -5.03 -2.12 -37.27
C GLU A 7 -5.59 -1.67 -35.91
N HIS A 8 -6.37 -2.53 -35.28
CA HIS A 8 -6.60 -2.46 -33.83
C HIS A 8 -5.28 -2.83 -33.16
N LYS A 9 -4.37 -1.87 -33.06
CA LYS A 9 -3.31 -1.90 -32.05
C LYS A 9 -4.03 -1.75 -30.73
N GLU A 10 -4.38 -2.90 -30.15
CA GLU A 10 -4.75 -3.03 -28.75
C GLU A 10 -3.63 -2.37 -27.94
N HIS A 11 -3.84 -1.11 -27.56
CA HIS A 11 -3.04 -0.43 -26.56
C HIS A 11 -3.35 -1.09 -25.22
N SER A 12 -2.81 -2.29 -25.02
CA SER A 12 -2.80 -3.02 -23.76
C SER A 12 -2.11 -2.12 -22.73
N HIS A 13 -2.92 -1.31 -22.05
CA HIS A 13 -2.48 -0.52 -20.92
C HIS A 13 -1.97 -1.54 -19.89
N GLY A 14 -0.64 -1.54 -19.72
CA GLY A 14 0.12 -2.69 -19.28
C GLY A 14 -0.36 -3.27 -17.95
N TYR A 15 -1.08 -4.38 -18.03
CA TYR A 15 -1.42 -5.22 -16.88
C TYR A 15 -0.17 -5.70 -16.11
N GLY A 16 1.00 -5.66 -16.76
CA GLY A 16 2.30 -5.98 -16.18
C GLY A 16 2.66 -5.13 -14.96
N ILE A 17 2.26 -3.85 -14.90
CA ILE A 17 2.51 -3.03 -13.69
C ILE A 17 1.75 -3.60 -12.49
N TYR A 18 0.47 -3.98 -12.67
CA TYR A 18 -0.34 -4.54 -11.58
C TYR A 18 0.20 -5.88 -11.08
N ILE A 19 0.70 -6.71 -11.99
CA ILE A 19 1.32 -8.01 -11.66
C ILE A 19 2.65 -7.81 -10.89
N LEU A 20 3.48 -6.84 -11.29
CA LEU A 20 4.71 -6.52 -10.57
C LEU A 20 4.42 -5.99 -9.16
N VAL A 21 3.43 -5.12 -9.00
CA VAL A 21 3.01 -4.61 -7.69
C VAL A 21 2.42 -5.74 -6.83
N TRP A 22 1.62 -6.63 -7.42
CA TRP A 22 1.09 -7.81 -6.72
C TRP A 22 2.22 -8.69 -6.18
N LEU A 23 3.25 -8.97 -6.99
CA LEU A 23 4.44 -9.69 -6.56
C LEU A 23 5.18 -8.96 -5.43
N ALA A 24 5.35 -7.64 -5.53
CA ALA A 24 5.95 -6.83 -4.47
C ALA A 24 5.15 -6.91 -3.17
N LEU A 25 3.81 -6.86 -3.23
CA LEU A 25 2.95 -7.00 -2.06
C LEU A 25 3.06 -8.38 -1.41
N ILE A 26 3.15 -9.45 -2.20
CA ILE A 26 3.40 -10.80 -1.69
C ILE A 26 4.76 -10.86 -1.01
N ALA A 27 5.81 -10.32 -1.64
CA ALA A 27 7.14 -10.27 -1.05
C ALA A 27 7.13 -9.52 0.30
N LEU A 28 6.56 -8.31 0.35
CA LEU A 28 6.43 -7.55 1.60
C LEU A 28 5.65 -8.34 2.67
N THR A 29 4.56 -9.02 2.29
CA THR A 29 3.76 -9.82 3.22
C THR A 29 4.54 -11.00 3.77
N SER A 30 5.30 -11.71 2.91
CA SER A 30 6.15 -12.83 3.35
C SER A 30 7.25 -12.37 4.31
N ILE A 31 7.82 -11.17 4.08
CA ILE A 31 8.78 -10.54 5.00
C ILE A 31 8.09 -10.25 6.33
N THR A 32 6.88 -9.67 6.34
CA THR A 32 6.14 -9.40 7.58
C THR A 32 5.85 -10.67 8.37
N VAL A 33 5.39 -11.75 7.71
CA VAL A 33 5.11 -13.02 8.38
C VAL A 33 6.39 -13.63 8.96
N THR A 34 7.51 -13.53 8.25
CA THR A 34 8.81 -14.02 8.73
C THR A 34 9.29 -13.20 9.93
N VAL A 35 9.17 -11.87 9.87
CA VAL A 35 9.53 -10.97 10.96
C VAL A 35 8.61 -11.18 12.17
N ALA A 36 7.32 -11.45 11.96
CA ALA A 36 6.38 -11.74 13.04
C ALA A 36 6.59 -13.13 13.66
N GLY A 37 7.10 -14.10 12.87
CA GLY A 37 7.42 -15.45 13.34
C GLY A 37 8.77 -15.55 14.06
N VAL A 38 9.64 -14.55 13.92
CA VAL A 38 10.91 -14.45 14.66
C VAL A 38 10.67 -13.59 15.89
N ASP A 39 11.01 -14.10 17.08
CA ASP A 39 10.88 -13.37 18.35
C ASP A 39 11.88 -12.20 18.43
N PHE A 40 11.50 -11.09 17.81
CA PHE A 40 12.21 -9.81 17.93
C PHE A 40 11.84 -9.06 19.23
N GLY A 41 11.06 -9.68 20.14
CA GLY A 41 10.68 -9.09 21.42
C GLY A 41 10.01 -7.71 21.25
N LYS A 42 10.44 -6.71 22.02
CA LYS A 42 9.83 -5.36 22.04
C LYS A 42 9.99 -4.57 20.73
N ILE A 43 10.96 -4.92 19.87
CA ILE A 43 11.18 -4.22 18.59
C ILE A 43 10.36 -4.82 17.44
N ALA A 44 9.72 -5.98 17.64
CA ALA A 44 8.88 -6.61 16.62
C ALA A 44 7.72 -5.69 16.18
N LEU A 45 7.10 -5.00 17.15
CA LEU A 45 5.94 -4.15 16.94
C LEU A 45 6.24 -2.92 16.05
N PRO A 46 7.27 -2.08 16.34
CA PRO A 46 7.62 -0.97 15.45
C PRO A 46 8.08 -1.43 14.07
N ILE A 47 8.76 -2.58 13.94
CA ILE A 47 9.18 -3.12 12.63
C ILE A 47 7.96 -3.56 11.81
N ALA A 48 7.02 -4.29 12.41
CA ALA A 48 5.79 -4.71 11.74
C ALA A 48 4.97 -3.51 11.25
N LEU A 49 4.89 -2.45 12.07
CA LEU A 49 4.26 -1.18 11.72
C LEU A 49 4.92 -0.47 10.54
N PHE A 50 6.25 -0.43 10.53
CA PHE A 50 7.00 0.15 9.41
C PHE A 50 6.72 -0.59 8.10
N ILE A 51 6.76 -1.93 8.12
CA ILE A 51 6.48 -2.73 6.92
C ILE A 51 5.02 -2.54 6.46
N ALA A 52 4.06 -2.47 7.39
CA ALA A 52 2.66 -2.19 7.08
C ALA A 52 2.45 -0.81 6.43
N ALA A 53 3.20 0.20 6.86
CA ALA A 53 3.17 1.53 6.26
C ALA A 53 3.69 1.51 4.81
N VAL A 54 4.83 0.86 4.55
CA VAL A 54 5.38 0.71 3.19
C VAL A 54 4.43 -0.05 2.28
N LYS A 55 3.84 -1.15 2.77
CA LYS A 55 2.83 -1.93 2.04
C LYS A 55 1.62 -1.05 1.66
N SER A 56 1.11 -0.28 2.62
CA SER A 56 -0.02 0.63 2.39
C SER A 56 0.31 1.70 1.35
N MET A 57 1.51 2.28 1.39
CA MET A 57 1.94 3.29 0.42
C MET A 57 2.00 2.73 -1.01
N LEU A 58 2.45 1.47 -1.16
CA LEU A 58 2.46 0.78 -2.45
C LEU A 58 1.04 0.51 -2.97
N VAL A 59 0.12 0.08 -2.10
CA VAL A 59 -1.30 -0.12 -2.47
C VAL A 59 -1.93 1.20 -2.90
N ILE A 60 -1.72 2.27 -2.14
CA ILE A 60 -2.30 3.59 -2.41
C ILE A 60 -1.76 4.19 -3.71
N ASN A 61 -0.48 4.01 -4.05
CA ASN A 61 0.09 4.63 -5.25
C ASN A 61 -0.26 3.88 -6.55
N PHE A 62 -0.54 2.57 -6.47
CA PHE A 62 -0.72 1.71 -7.64
C PHE A 62 -2.14 1.17 -7.83
N PHE A 63 -2.84 0.80 -6.75
CA PHE A 63 -4.19 0.22 -6.83
C PHE A 63 -5.30 1.26 -6.68
N MET A 64 -5.16 2.20 -5.75
CA MET A 64 -5.99 3.41 -5.74
C MET A 64 -5.35 4.34 -6.75
N HIS A 65 -5.86 4.45 -7.97
CA HIS A 65 -5.27 5.27 -9.03
C HIS A 65 -5.34 6.78 -8.71
N ILE A 66 -4.73 7.25 -7.59
CA ILE A 66 -4.84 8.59 -7.00
C ILE A 66 -4.39 9.70 -7.97
N LYS A 67 -3.61 9.33 -9.00
CA LYS A 67 -3.17 10.27 -10.03
C LYS A 67 -4.29 10.68 -11.00
N TYR A 68 -5.40 9.92 -11.11
CA TYR A 68 -6.52 10.21 -12.02
C TYR A 68 -7.88 10.36 -11.33
N GLU A 69 -7.99 10.10 -10.03
CA GLU A 69 -9.26 10.18 -9.31
C GLU A 69 -9.37 11.40 -8.39
N GLU A 70 -10.63 11.78 -8.13
CA GLU A 70 -11.06 13.01 -7.46
C GLU A 70 -10.21 13.38 -6.23
N PRO A 71 -9.86 14.67 -6.03
CA PRO A 71 -9.05 15.13 -4.90
C PRO A 71 -9.64 14.78 -3.53
N ILE A 72 -10.93 14.46 -3.49
CA ILE A 72 -11.66 13.94 -2.32
C ILE A 72 -11.01 12.67 -1.75
N PHE A 73 -10.55 11.72 -2.56
CA PHE A 73 -9.92 10.49 -2.07
C PHE A 73 -8.59 10.78 -1.37
N LYS A 74 -7.81 11.73 -1.90
CA LYS A 74 -6.55 12.17 -1.29
C LYS A 74 -6.79 12.85 0.07
N VAL A 75 -7.84 13.66 0.19
CA VAL A 75 -8.24 14.30 1.45
C VAL A 75 -8.72 13.27 2.46
N PHE A 76 -9.54 12.29 2.03
CA PHE A 76 -10.03 11.23 2.91
C PHE A 76 -8.88 10.35 3.43
N LEU A 77 -7.92 10.00 2.56
CA LEU A 77 -6.72 9.28 2.96
C LEU A 77 -5.87 10.06 3.97
N LEU A 78 -5.68 11.36 3.74
CA LEU A 78 -4.96 12.23 4.68
C LEU A 78 -5.67 12.28 6.04
N LEU A 79 -7.00 12.45 6.04
CA LEU A 79 -7.84 12.45 7.24
C LEU A 79 -7.72 11.12 8.00
N SER A 80 -7.87 10.00 7.30
CA SER A 80 -7.73 8.66 7.87
C SER A 80 -6.33 8.44 8.46
N GLY A 81 -5.29 8.81 7.73
CA GLY A 81 -3.90 8.73 8.19
C GLY A 81 -3.63 9.63 9.41
N MET A 82 -4.20 10.83 9.43
CA MET A 82 -4.10 11.76 10.55
C MET A 82 -4.79 11.21 11.80
N THR A 83 -6.02 10.69 11.67
CA THR A 83 -6.74 10.07 12.78
C THR A 83 -5.98 8.85 13.32
N LEU A 84 -5.44 8.01 12.45
CA LEU A 84 -4.61 6.87 12.83
C LEU A 84 -3.37 7.34 13.62
N LEU A 85 -2.69 8.39 13.14
CA LEU A 85 -1.51 8.95 13.79
C LEU A 85 -1.82 9.48 15.20
N VAL A 86 -2.96 10.17 15.37
CA VAL A 86 -3.42 10.63 16.70
C VAL A 86 -3.65 9.45 17.66
N ILE A 87 -4.29 8.38 17.20
CA ILE A 87 -4.50 7.17 18.00
C ILE A 87 -3.15 6.53 18.38
N PHE A 88 -2.19 6.51 17.46
CA PHE A 88 -0.84 6.00 17.72
C PHE A 88 -0.13 6.78 18.81
N ILE A 89 -0.13 8.10 18.73
CA ILE A 89 0.50 8.96 19.75
C ILE A 89 -0.15 8.73 21.12
N LEU A 90 -1.48 8.71 21.17
CA LEU A 90 -2.22 8.51 22.42
C LEU A 90 -1.90 7.14 23.03
N THR A 91 -1.89 6.09 22.21
CA THR A 91 -1.59 4.72 22.65
C THR A 91 -0.16 4.60 23.16
N PHE A 92 0.82 5.20 22.45
CA PHE A 92 2.21 5.22 22.93
C PHE A 92 2.37 6.00 24.24
N PHE A 93 1.65 7.11 24.39
CA PHE A 93 1.64 7.88 25.62
C PHE A 93 1.05 7.08 26.78
N ASP A 94 -0.07 6.38 26.57
CA ASP A 94 -0.68 5.48 27.56
C ASP A 94 0.25 4.32 27.97
N VAL A 95 0.90 3.68 26.99
CA VAL A 95 1.86 2.59 27.23
C VAL A 95 3.11 3.06 27.96
N PHE A 96 3.59 4.28 27.71
CA PHE A 96 4.77 4.82 28.37
C PHE A 96 4.48 5.32 29.79
N TYR A 97 3.26 5.83 30.04
CA TYR A 97 2.87 6.36 31.34
C TYR A 97 2.34 5.29 32.32
N ARG A 98 2.16 4.05 31.86
CA ARG A 98 1.85 2.86 32.66
C ARG A 98 3.11 2.07 32.98
#